data_AF-A0A6N8RAC8-F1
#
_entry.id   AF-A0A6N8RAC8-F1
#
_cell.length_a   1.000
_cell.length_b   1.000
_cell.length_c   1.000
_cell.angle_alpha   90.00
_cell.angle_beta   90.00
_cell.angle_gamma   90.00
#
_symmetry.space_group_name_H-M   'P 1'
#
loop_
_entity.id
_entity.type
_entity.pdbx_description
1 polymer ?
#
loop_
_entity_poly.entity_id
_entity_poly.type
_entity_poly.pdbx_seq_one_letter_code
_entity_poly.pdbx_strand_id
1 'polypeptide(L)'
;VFFSIMLANIAHDMVVCVQQPMFTEMFGASYRYSGAGVGYQVASVVGGGFTPFIAAALITYFAGNWHSVAIYLLAGCLISAMTALLMKDNQRA
;
A
#
# COMPACT_ATOMS: atom_id res chain seq x y z
N VAL A 1 11.45 -20.96 -3.33
CA VAL A 1 9.97 -20.79 -3.31
C VAL A 1 9.45 -20.62 -1.89
N PHE A 2 9.56 -21.62 -1.00
CA PHE A 2 9.08 -21.51 0.39
C PHE A 2 9.63 -20.27 1.13
N PHE A 3 10.95 -20.08 1.11
CA PHE A 3 11.60 -18.92 1.72
C PHE A 3 11.13 -17.58 1.13
N SER A 4 10.95 -17.51 -0.19
CA SER A 4 10.47 -16.31 -0.89
C SER A 4 9.02 -15.97 -0.50
N ILE A 5 8.15 -16.98 -0.40
CA ILE A 5 6.76 -16.79 0.02
C ILE A 5 6.70 -16.32 1.48
N MET A 6 7.51 -16.92 2.35
CA MET A 6 7.56 -16.53 3.77
C MET A 6 8.02 -15.08 3.93
N LEU A 7 9.07 -14.68 3.20
CA LEU A 7 9.60 -13.32 3.23
C LEU A 7 8.57 -12.30 2.71
N ALA A 8 7.86 -12.63 1.63
CA ALA A 8 6.80 -11.77 1.10
C ALA A 8 5.62 -11.61 2.07
N ASN A 9 5.17 -12.69 2.72
CA ASN A 9 4.08 -12.64 3.68
C ASN A 9 4.48 -11.90 4.96
N ILE A 10 5.66 -12.15 5.51
CA ILE A 10 6.16 -11.41 6.69
C ILE A 10 6.25 -9.91 6.39
N ALA A 11 6.80 -9.53 5.24
CA ALA A 11 6.89 -8.13 4.83
C ALA A 11 5.50 -7.47 4.73
N HIS A 12 4.55 -8.17 4.12
CA HIS A 12 3.16 -7.70 4.02
C HIS A 12 2.48 -7.59 5.38
N ASP A 13 2.62 -8.60 6.23
CA ASP A 13 1.97 -8.69 7.54
C ASP A 13 2.46 -7.61 8.52
N MET A 14 3.75 -7.29 8.47
CA MET A 14 4.32 -6.19 9.25
C MET A 14 3.68 -4.84 8.91
N VAL A 15 3.31 -4.62 7.64
CA VAL A 15 2.68 -3.35 7.22
C VAL A 15 1.21 -3.33 7.62
N VAL A 16 0.47 -4.40 7.33
CA VAL A 16 -0.99 -4.43 7.58
C VAL A 16 -1.33 -4.37 9.07
N CYS A 17 -0.47 -4.91 9.95
CA CYS A 17 -0.74 -4.92 11.39
C CYS A 17 -0.72 -3.51 12.02
N VAL A 18 0.13 -2.61 11.52
CA VAL A 18 0.19 -1.20 11.96
C VAL A 18 -0.81 -0.34 11.18
N GLN A 19 -1.00 -0.64 9.90
CA GLN A 19 -1.87 0.11 9.01
C GLN A 19 -3.34 0.11 9.45
N GLN A 20 -3.88 -1.05 9.87
CA GLN A 20 -5.28 -1.17 10.28
C GLN A 20 -5.66 -0.30 11.50
N PRO A 21 -4.97 -0.38 12.65
CA PRO A 21 -5.28 0.48 13.79
C PRO A 21 -5.10 1.97 13.45
N MET A 22 -4.01 2.31 12.76
CA MET A 22 -3.71 3.68 12.33
C MET A 22 -4.86 4.30 11.51
N PHE A 23 -5.43 3.55 10.55
CA PHE A 23 -6.58 4.04 9.79
C PHE A 23 -7.82 4.25 10.65
N THR A 24 -8.11 3.35 11.60
CA THR A 24 -9.30 3.51 12.43
C THR A 24 -9.19 4.67 13.41
N GLU A 25 -7.98 5.07 13.81
CA GLU A 25 -7.76 6.20 14.73
C GLU A 25 -7.91 7.56 14.03
N MET A 26 -7.73 7.63 12.70
CA MET A 26 -7.95 8.86 11.94
C MET A 26 -9.43 9.28 11.83
N PHE A 27 -10.37 8.42 12.21
CA PHE A 27 -11.81 8.68 12.14
C PHE A 27 -12.44 8.71 13.54
N GLY A 28 -13.43 9.57 13.77
CA GLY A 28 -14.15 9.64 15.04
C GLY A 28 -14.98 8.37 15.33
N ALA A 29 -15.18 8.05 16.62
CA ALA A 29 -15.79 6.80 17.11
C ALA A 29 -17.08 6.37 16.37
N SER A 30 -17.96 7.32 16.05
CA SER A 30 -19.24 7.05 15.38
C SER A 30 -19.12 6.59 13.92
N TYR A 31 -17.98 6.82 13.26
CA TYR A 31 -17.78 6.51 11.84
C TYR A 31 -16.49 5.73 11.55
N ARG A 32 -15.77 5.23 12.57
CA ARG A 32 -14.48 4.51 12.41
C ARG A 32 -14.56 3.39 11.37
N TYR A 33 -15.57 2.53 11.49
CA TYR A 33 -15.71 1.35 10.63
C TYR A 33 -16.08 1.73 9.19
N SER A 34 -17.06 2.63 9.03
CA SER A 34 -17.52 3.06 7.71
C SER A 34 -16.48 3.93 7.00
N GLY A 35 -15.85 4.88 7.71
CA GLY A 35 -14.81 5.75 7.17
C GLY A 35 -13.55 4.98 6.76
N ALA A 36 -13.05 4.09 7.63
CA ALA A 36 -11.90 3.25 7.29
C ALA A 36 -12.20 2.29 6.14
N GLY A 37 -13.38 1.67 6.13
CA GLY A 37 -13.80 0.76 5.06
C GLY A 37 -13.99 1.44 3.70
N VAL A 38 -14.63 2.61 3.66
CA VAL A 38 -14.80 3.41 2.43
C VAL A 38 -13.44 3.89 1.93
N GLY A 39 -12.58 4.40 2.82
CA GLY A 39 -11.22 4.80 2.46
C GLY A 39 -10.41 3.64 1.86
N TYR A 40 -10.49 2.45 2.46
CA TYR A 40 -9.82 1.25 1.96
C TYR A 40 -10.34 0.82 0.59
N GLN A 41 -11.66 0.81 0.38
CA GLN A 41 -12.23 0.42 -0.91
C GLN A 41 -11.87 1.41 -2.01
N VAL A 42 -11.97 2.72 -1.75
CA VAL A 42 -11.58 3.75 -2.73
C VAL A 42 -10.10 3.64 -3.06
N ALA A 43 -9.23 3.52 -2.05
CA ALA A 43 -7.80 3.34 -2.26
C ALA A 43 -7.46 2.04 -3.00
N SER A 44 -8.17 0.95 -2.72
CA SER A 44 -7.99 -0.34 -3.40
C SER A 44 -8.38 -0.27 -4.88
N VAL A 45 -9.50 0.37 -5.20
CA VAL A 45 -9.94 0.55 -6.61
C VAL A 45 -8.94 1.40 -7.38
N VAL A 46 -8.49 2.52 -6.82
CA VAL A 46 -7.61 3.49 -7.50
C VAL A 46 -6.14 3.04 -7.51
N GLY A 47 -5.63 2.53 -6.40
CA GLY A 47 -4.24 2.07 -6.29
C GLY A 47 -4.08 0.62 -6.70
N GLY A 48 -4.77 -0.28 -5.98
CA GLY A 48 -4.63 -1.73 -6.16
C GLY A 48 -5.11 -2.22 -7.53
N GLY A 49 -6.26 -1.71 -8.00
CA GLY A 49 -6.88 -2.15 -9.25
C GLY A 49 -6.06 -1.82 -10.50
N PHE A 50 -5.43 -0.64 -10.55
CA PHE A 50 -4.66 -0.19 -11.72
C PHE A 50 -3.22 -0.72 -11.74
N THR A 51 -2.67 -1.08 -10.59
CA THR A 51 -1.32 -1.64 -10.43
C THR A 51 -0.98 -2.76 -11.44
N PRO A 52 -1.79 -3.83 -11.60
CA PRO A 52 -1.47 -4.91 -12.55
C PRO A 52 -1.51 -4.46 -14.02
N PHE A 53 -2.39 -3.52 -14.38
CA PHE A 53 -2.44 -2.97 -15.74
C PHE A 53 -1.18 -2.16 -16.06
N ILE A 54 -0.74 -1.34 -15.11
CA ILE A 54 0.50 -0.56 -15.25
C ILE A 54 1.70 -1.50 -15.34
N ALA A 55 1.78 -2.51 -14.47
CA ALA A 55 2.86 -3.49 -14.48
C ALA A 55 2.92 -4.27 -15.81
N ALA A 56 1.77 -4.73 -16.32
CA ALA A 56 1.69 -5.44 -17.60
C ALA A 56 2.10 -4.55 -18.78
N ALA A 57 1.67 -3.29 -18.80
CA ALA A 57 2.11 -2.32 -19.79
C ALA A 57 3.64 -2.12 -19.74
N LEU A 58 4.20 -1.95 -18.55
CA LEU A 58 5.64 -1.74 -18.36
C LEU A 58 6.49 -2.92 -18.82
N ILE A 59 6.05 -4.15 -18.54
CA ILE A 59 6.73 -5.36 -19.04
C ILE A 59 6.66 -5.41 -20.57
N THR A 60 5.53 -5.04 -21.17
CA THR A 60 5.34 -5.06 -22.63
C THR A 60 6.22 -4.03 -23.34
N TYR A 61 6.33 -2.82 -22.80
CA TYR A 61 7.17 -1.75 -23.36
C TYR A 61 8.68 -2.00 -23.21
N PHE A 62 9.11 -2.67 -22.13
CA PHE A 62 10.53 -2.93 -21.84
C PHE A 62 10.96 -4.36 -22.20
N ALA A 63 10.31 -4.97 -23.19
CA ALA A 63 10.66 -6.29 -23.75
C ALA A 63 10.81 -7.41 -22.71
N GLY A 64 9.94 -7.43 -21.69
CA GLY A 64 9.95 -8.46 -20.65
C GLY A 64 10.88 -8.20 -19.46
N ASN A 65 11.57 -7.06 -19.41
CA ASN A 65 12.52 -6.77 -18.34
C ASN A 65 11.82 -6.48 -16.99
N TRP A 66 12.09 -7.32 -15.98
CA TRP A 66 11.51 -7.22 -14.64
C TRP A 66 11.97 -5.96 -13.85
N HIS A 67 13.10 -5.36 -14.23
CA HIS A 67 13.64 -4.18 -13.56
C HIS A 67 12.68 -2.98 -13.63
N SER A 68 11.91 -2.85 -14.71
CA SER A 68 10.95 -1.75 -14.86
C SER A 68 9.85 -1.82 -13.80
N VAL A 69 9.31 -3.02 -13.56
CA VAL A 69 8.28 -3.27 -12.52
C VAL A 69 8.86 -3.06 -11.13
N ALA A 70 10.10 -3.49 -10.89
CA ALA A 70 10.77 -3.26 -9.62
C ALA A 70 10.94 -1.76 -9.30
N ILE A 71 11.32 -0.95 -10.29
CA ILE A 71 11.43 0.52 -10.14
C ILE A 71 10.07 1.14 -9.87
N TYR A 72 9.01 0.67 -10.54
CA TYR A 72 7.64 1.13 -10.29
C TYR A 72 7.19 0.83 -8.85
N LEU A 73 7.43 -0.38 -8.35
CA LEU A 73 7.15 -0.73 -6.95
C LEU A 73 7.97 0.12 -5.98
N LEU A 74 9.27 0.30 -6.25
CA LEU A 74 10.16 1.10 -5.43
C LEU A 74 9.69 2.55 -5.33
N ALA A 75 9.24 3.15 -6.44
CA ALA A 75 8.66 4.48 -6.45
C ALA A 75 7.40 4.55 -5.58
N GLY A 76 6.51 3.56 -5.64
CA GLY A 76 5.35 3.46 -4.77
C GLY A 76 5.72 3.36 -3.29
N CYS A 77 6.71 2.55 -2.94
CA CYS A 77 7.23 2.43 -1.58
C CYS A 77 7.82 3.76 -1.07
N LEU A 78 8.55 4.48 -1.91
CA LEU A 78 9.11 5.79 -1.56
C LEU A 78 8.01 6.83 -1.32
N ILE A 79 6.98 6.86 -2.15
CA ILE A 79 5.83 7.76 -1.95
C ILE A 79 5.12 7.42 -0.63
N SER A 80 4.93 6.13 -0.33
CA SER A 80 4.35 5.69 0.93
C SER A 80 5.21 6.10 2.14
N ALA A 81 6.53 5.88 2.08
CA ALA A 81 7.46 6.30 3.12
C ALA A 81 7.48 7.82 3.32
N MET A 82 7.51 8.60 2.23
CA MET A 82 7.41 10.06 2.29
C MET A 82 6.10 10.51 2.94
N THR A 83 4.98 9.87 2.59
CA THR A 83 3.67 10.16 3.17
C THR A 83 3.66 9.85 4.67
N ALA A 84 4.22 8.71 5.08
CA ALA A 84 4.34 8.34 6.49
C ALA A 84 5.22 9.33 7.28
N LEU A 85 6.30 9.85 6.68
CA LEU A 85 7.15 10.88 7.31
C LEU A 85 6.46 12.24 7.43
N LEU A 86 5.62 12.60 6.46
CA LEU A 86 4.83 13.85 6.49
C LEU A 86 3.61 13.74 7.40
N MET A 87 3.17 12.53 7.71
CA MET A 87 2.03 12.27 8.57
C MET A 87 2.36 12.72 10.00
N LYS A 88 1.81 13.88 10.38
CA LYS A 88 2.02 14.46 11.70
C LYS A 88 1.36 13.57 12.75
N ASP A 89 2.12 13.21 13.78
CA ASP A 89 1.64 12.48 14.96
C ASP A 89 0.47 13.23 15.59
N ASN A 90 -0.76 12.85 15.24
CA ASN A 90 -1.96 13.36 15.90
C ASN A 90 -2.24 12.50 17.13
N GLN A 91 -1.21 12.32 17.98
CA GLN A 91 -1.18 11.45 19.16
C GLN A 91 -2.09 11.91 20.32
N ARG A 92 -2.98 12.89 20.13
CA ARG A 92 -3.84 13.43 21.19
C ARG A 92 -5.15 14.00 20.64
N ALA A 93 -6.16 13.16 20.50
CA ALA A 93 -7.56 13.57 20.57
C ALA A 93 -8.37 12.46 21.25
#